data_AF-A0A924EMI3-F1
#
_entry.id   AF-A0A924EMI3-F1
#
_cell.length_a   1.000
_cell.length_b   1.000
_cell.length_c   1.000
_cell.angle_alpha   90.00
_cell.angle_beta   90.00
_cell.angle_gamma   90.00
#
_symmetry.space_group_name_H-M   'P 1'
#
loop_
_entity.id
_entity.type
_entity.pdbx_description
1 polymer ?
#
loop_
_entity_poly.entity_id
_entity_poly.type
_entity_poly.pdbx_seq_one_letter_code
_entity_poly.pdbx_strand_id
1 'polypeptide(L)'
;MEKPKPMLTMSQVMNKLAQKGVVKEFNMNNKGEMRLTNSEKNYEPTDLTILRSFRFEGDSNPDDSAVLYVAEDKEEHKGMIIDSYGAESNYPGDRWDKFLRDIPVNDSEEYNLQE
;
A
#
# COMPACT_ATOMS: atom_id res chain seq x y z
N MET A 1 -30.21 -1.03 -15.40
CA MET A 1 -29.22 -0.08 -14.85
C MET A 1 -28.51 -0.80 -13.72
N GLU A 2 -27.47 -1.55 -14.05
CA GLU A 2 -26.56 -2.12 -13.06
C GLU A 2 -25.88 -0.93 -12.37
N LYS A 3 -26.19 -0.73 -11.08
CA LYS A 3 -25.49 0.28 -10.29
C LYS A 3 -24.02 -0.15 -10.28
N PRO A 4 -23.05 0.70 -10.68
CA PRO A 4 -21.65 0.33 -10.54
C PRO A 4 -21.42 -0.01 -9.07
N LYS A 5 -20.79 -1.17 -8.81
CA LYS A 5 -20.36 -1.55 -7.46
C LYS A 5 -19.65 -0.33 -6.86
N PRO A 6 -19.93 0.06 -5.61
CA PRO A 6 -19.26 1.20 -5.02
C PRO A 6 -17.76 0.88 -4.97
N MET A 7 -17.00 1.48 -5.90
CA MET A 7 -15.55 1.48 -5.83
C MET A 7 -15.22 2.27 -4.57
N LEU A 8 -14.72 1.59 -3.53
CA LEU A 8 -14.32 2.28 -2.32
C LEU A 8 -13.27 3.33 -2.68
N THR A 9 -13.45 4.54 -2.17
CA THR A 9 -12.44 5.59 -2.37
C THR A 9 -11.22 5.31 -1.49
N MET A 10 -10.07 5.91 -1.84
CA MET A 10 -8.84 5.82 -1.05
C MET A 10 -9.10 6.17 0.43
N SER A 11 -9.85 7.26 0.68
CA SER A 11 -10.23 7.66 2.04
C SER A 11 -11.08 6.61 2.76
N GLN A 12 -11.98 5.92 2.07
CA GLN A 12 -12.80 4.85 2.69
C GLN A 12 -11.96 3.62 3.03
N VAL A 13 -11.06 3.22 2.14
CA VAL A 13 -10.12 2.11 2.39
C VAL A 13 -9.21 2.45 3.57
N MET A 14 -8.58 3.63 3.56
CA MET A 14 -7.75 4.10 4.69
C MET A 14 -8.53 4.13 6.01
N ASN A 15 -9.79 4.55 6.00
CA ASN A 15 -10.61 4.54 7.21
C ASN A 15 -10.90 3.12 7.72
N LYS A 16 -11.24 2.18 6.83
CA LYS A 16 -11.44 0.76 7.17
C LYS A 16 -10.15 0.11 7.68
N LEU A 17 -9.02 0.44 7.07
CA LEU A 17 -7.68 0.01 7.49
C LEU A 17 -7.33 0.56 8.88
N ALA A 18 -7.59 1.83 9.13
CA ALA A 18 -7.38 2.44 10.44
C ALA A 18 -8.22 1.75 11.54
N GLN A 19 -9.47 1.38 11.24
CA GLN A 19 -10.31 0.60 12.17
C GLN A 19 -9.75 -0.80 12.46
N LYS A 20 -8.97 -1.38 11.55
CA LYS A 20 -8.23 -2.64 11.72
C LYS A 20 -6.87 -2.46 12.40
N GLY A 21 -6.50 -1.25 12.81
CA GLY A 21 -5.19 -0.93 13.40
C GLY A 21 -4.08 -0.63 12.38
N VAL A 22 -4.40 -0.63 11.08
CA VAL A 22 -3.46 -0.29 10.01
C VAL A 22 -3.47 1.23 9.82
N VAL A 23 -2.73 1.93 10.67
CA VAL A 23 -2.64 3.41 10.68
C VAL A 23 -1.28 3.92 10.22
N LYS A 24 -0.30 3.03 10.09
CA LYS A 24 1.08 3.38 9.77
C LYS A 24 1.34 3.18 8.28
N GLU A 25 2.19 4.01 7.72
CA GLU A 25 2.55 3.95 6.31
C GLU A 25 4.01 3.52 6.14
N PHE A 26 4.28 2.57 5.25
CA PHE A 26 5.64 2.22 4.90
C PHE A 26 6.12 3.09 3.74
N ASN A 27 7.24 3.77 3.95
CA ASN A 27 7.91 4.60 2.96
C ASN A 27 9.35 4.16 2.76
N MET A 28 9.79 4.18 1.51
CA MET A 28 11.19 3.93 1.18
C MET A 28 12.00 5.22 1.22
N ASN A 29 13.16 5.19 1.88
CA ASN A 29 14.06 6.35 1.88
C ASN A 29 14.89 6.43 0.58
N ASN A 30 15.63 7.53 0.41
CA ASN A 30 16.54 7.72 -0.73
C ASN A 30 17.66 6.65 -0.85
N LYS A 31 17.89 5.85 0.19
CA LYS A 31 18.87 4.75 0.18
C LYS A 31 18.25 3.43 -0.28
N GLY A 32 16.94 3.37 -0.47
CA GLY A 32 16.22 2.15 -0.82
C GLY A 32 15.83 1.29 0.39
N GLU A 33 15.81 1.86 1.59
CA GLU A 33 15.43 1.16 2.82
C GLU A 33 13.97 1.47 3.16
N MET A 34 13.15 0.43 3.33
CA MET A 34 11.75 0.57 3.69
C MET A 34 11.61 0.84 5.18
N ARG A 35 10.83 1.85 5.56
CA ARG A 35 10.61 2.25 6.96
C ARG A 35 9.15 2.54 7.21
N LEU A 36 8.70 2.19 8.40
CA LEU A 36 7.34 2.49 8.85
C LEU A 36 7.28 3.91 9.42
N THR A 37 6.18 4.63 9.22
CA THR A 37 5.97 5.97 9.79
C THR A 37 6.20 5.93 11.30
N ASN A 38 6.97 6.88 11.82
CA ASN A 38 7.38 6.93 13.24
C ASN A 38 8.18 5.70 13.72
N SER A 39 8.87 5.01 12.82
CA SER A 39 9.80 3.94 13.16
C SER A 39 11.16 4.18 12.53
N GLU A 40 12.22 3.93 13.31
CA GLU A 40 13.59 3.90 12.80
C GLU A 40 14.00 2.51 12.29
N LYS A 41 13.10 1.52 12.37
CA LYS A 41 13.31 0.16 11.90
C LYS A 41 13.31 0.13 10.36
N ASN A 42 14.36 -0.47 9.81
CA ASN A 42 14.42 -0.84 8.39
C ASN A 42 13.75 -2.20 8.21
N TYR A 43 12.92 -2.32 7.17
CA TYR A 43 12.27 -3.56 6.78
C TYR A 43 12.86 -4.05 5.46
N GLU A 44 13.21 -5.33 5.40
CA GLU A 44 13.57 -6.00 4.16
C GLU A 44 12.31 -6.56 3.48
N PRO A 45 12.34 -6.83 2.16
CA PRO A 45 11.15 -7.34 1.49
C PRO A 45 10.73 -8.71 2.06
N THR A 46 11.69 -9.49 2.57
CA THR A 46 11.45 -10.77 3.26
C THR A 46 10.89 -10.64 4.67
N ASP A 47 10.88 -9.44 5.25
CA ASP A 47 10.25 -9.18 6.55
C ASP A 47 8.80 -8.72 6.39
N LEU A 48 8.44 -8.24 5.21
CA LEU A 48 7.10 -7.78 4.88
C LEU A 48 6.34 -8.86 4.12
N THR A 49 5.02 -8.85 4.24
CA THR A 49 4.13 -9.67 3.43
C THR A 49 2.98 -8.82 2.96
N ILE A 50 2.74 -8.76 1.64
CA ILE A 50 1.61 -8.03 1.08
C ILE A 50 0.34 -8.83 1.31
N LEU A 51 -0.52 -8.33 2.18
CA LEU A 51 -1.81 -8.94 2.51
C LEU A 51 -2.90 -8.57 1.50
N ARG A 52 -2.83 -7.38 0.90
CA ARG A 52 -3.83 -6.94 -0.10
C ARG A 52 -3.29 -5.78 -0.93
N SER A 53 -3.83 -5.58 -2.12
CA SER A 53 -3.59 -4.38 -2.93
C SER A 53 -4.91 -3.73 -3.36
N PHE A 54 -4.93 -2.40 -3.38
CA PHE A 54 -6.05 -1.58 -3.81
C PHE A 54 -5.54 -0.55 -4.81
N ARG A 55 -6.02 -0.62 -6.04
CA ARG A 55 -5.75 0.41 -7.03
C ARG A 55 -6.85 1.47 -6.97
N PHE A 56 -6.44 2.72 -6.94
CA PHE A 56 -7.28 3.90 -7.04
C PHE A 56 -6.90 4.65 -8.30
N GLU A 57 -7.89 4.97 -9.10
CA GLU A 57 -7.76 5.87 -10.23
C GLU A 57 -8.23 7.25 -9.73
N GLY A 58 -7.41 8.28 -9.90
CA GLY A 58 -7.75 9.62 -9.44
C GLY A 58 -9.00 10.14 -10.15
N ASP A 59 -10.04 10.45 -9.38
CA ASP A 59 -11.28 11.05 -9.88
C ASP A 59 -11.04 12.38 -10.61
N SER A 60 -9.95 13.08 -10.26
CA SER A 60 -9.63 14.43 -10.77
C SER A 60 -8.71 14.43 -11.98
N ASN A 61 -7.80 13.46 -12.10
CA ASN A 61 -6.85 13.34 -13.21
C ASN A 61 -6.58 11.86 -13.47
N PRO A 62 -6.73 11.38 -14.72
CA PRO A 62 -6.40 10.00 -15.07
C PRO A 62 -4.90 9.68 -14.93
N ASP A 63 -4.06 10.71 -14.83
CA ASP A 63 -2.62 10.60 -14.56
C ASP A 63 -2.30 10.44 -13.05
N ASP A 64 -3.27 10.71 -12.17
CA ASP A 64 -3.12 10.61 -10.72
C ASP A 64 -3.61 9.24 -10.25
N SER A 65 -2.86 8.19 -10.59
CA SER A 65 -3.18 6.83 -10.14
C SER A 65 -2.38 6.49 -8.89
N ALA A 66 -3.03 5.88 -7.92
CA ALA A 66 -2.40 5.42 -6.70
C ALA A 66 -2.69 3.94 -6.45
N VAL A 67 -1.72 3.21 -5.92
CA VAL A 67 -1.89 1.82 -5.47
C VAL A 67 -1.53 1.75 -4.01
N LEU A 68 -2.48 1.32 -3.19
CA LEU A 68 -2.27 1.06 -1.78
C LEU A 68 -2.07 -0.44 -1.59
N TYR A 69 -0.93 -0.84 -1.05
CA TYR A 69 -0.67 -2.21 -0.63
C TYR A 69 -0.73 -2.30 0.89
N VAL A 70 -1.50 -3.24 1.42
CA VAL A 70 -1.49 -3.57 2.84
C VAL A 70 -0.35 -4.54 3.05
N ALA A 71 0.60 -4.19 3.90
CA ALA A 71 1.73 -5.01 4.25
C ALA A 71 1.73 -5.31 5.75
N GLU A 72 2.18 -6.49 6.12
CA GLU A 72 2.38 -6.89 7.50
C GLU A 72 3.82 -7.35 7.71
N ASP A 73 4.41 -6.93 8.82
CA ASP A 73 5.72 -7.39 9.28
C ASP A 73 5.60 -8.67 10.12
N LYS A 74 6.72 -9.39 10.28
CA LYS A 74 6.80 -10.62 11.09
C LYS A 74 6.35 -10.46 12.55
N GLU A 75 6.33 -9.26 13.10
CA GLU A 75 5.83 -8.96 14.44
C GLU A 75 4.33 -8.58 14.46
N GLU A 76 3.57 -8.95 13.44
CA GLU A 76 2.14 -8.62 13.26
C GLU A 76 1.87 -7.10 13.17
N HIS A 77 2.91 -6.31 12.88
CA HIS A 77 2.77 -4.89 12.63
C HIS A 77 2.21 -4.66 11.22
N LYS A 78 0.96 -4.26 11.16
CA LYS A 78 0.27 -3.93 9.92
C LYS A 78 0.52 -2.47 9.53
N GLY A 79 0.86 -2.27 8.26
CA GLY A 79 0.98 -0.95 7.65
C GLY A 79 0.49 -0.95 6.22
N MET A 80 0.43 0.24 5.64
CA MET A 80 0.05 0.42 4.24
C MET A 80 1.18 1.07 3.48
N ILE A 81 1.38 0.65 2.24
CA ILE A 81 2.31 1.21 1.28
C ILE A 81 1.45 1.96 0.30
N ILE A 82 1.65 3.26 0.16
CA ILE A 82 0.95 4.06 -0.84
C ILE A 82 1.94 4.38 -1.94
N ASP A 83 1.66 3.87 -3.12
CA ASP A 83 2.41 4.17 -4.31
C ASP A 83 1.58 5.05 -5.25
N SER A 84 1.90 6.34 -5.28
CA SER A 84 1.39 7.28 -6.27
C SER A 84 2.25 7.21 -7.53
N TYR A 85 1.78 6.46 -8.53
CA TYR A 85 2.36 6.43 -9.87
C TYR A 85 1.63 7.47 -10.75
N GLY A 86 2.17 8.68 -10.78
CA GLY A 86 1.82 9.74 -11.74
C GLY A 86 3.07 10.38 -12.34
N ALA A 87 2.93 11.56 -12.97
CA ALA A 87 4.05 12.34 -13.53
C ALA A 87 5.23 12.56 -12.55
N GLU A 88 4.96 12.56 -11.25
CA GLU A 88 5.97 12.51 -10.18
C GLU A 88 5.80 11.21 -9.38
N SER A 89 6.37 10.11 -9.89
CA SER A 89 6.46 8.87 -9.11
C SER A 89 7.23 9.14 -7.82
N ASN A 90 6.62 8.85 -6.67
CA ASN A 90 7.23 9.10 -5.36
C ASN A 90 8.51 8.27 -5.14
N TYR A 91 8.64 7.17 -5.89
CA TYR A 91 9.80 6.28 -5.89
C TYR A 91 10.44 6.18 -7.27
N PRO A 92 11.27 7.15 -7.69
CA PRO A 92 12.01 7.05 -8.93
C PRO A 92 13.14 6.03 -8.79
N GLY A 93 13.00 4.85 -9.41
CA GLY A 93 14.11 3.92 -9.61
C GLY A 93 13.76 2.43 -9.59
N ASP A 94 14.58 1.65 -10.31
CA ASP A 94 14.51 0.18 -10.43
C ASP A 94 14.51 -0.55 -9.07
N ARG A 95 15.04 0.11 -8.05
CA ARG A 95 15.18 -0.44 -6.70
C ARG A 95 13.85 -0.63 -5.98
N TRP A 96 12.91 0.30 -6.16
CA TRP A 96 11.57 0.21 -5.59
C TRP A 96 10.77 -0.91 -6.24
N ASP A 97 10.74 -0.94 -7.58
CA ASP A 97 10.08 -1.98 -8.36
C ASP A 97 10.59 -3.38 -7.96
N LYS A 98 11.92 -3.52 -7.89
CA LYS A 98 12.55 -4.76 -7.44
C LYS A 98 12.17 -5.11 -6.00
N PHE A 99 12.17 -4.14 -5.09
CA PHE A 99 11.79 -4.38 -3.69
C PHE A 99 10.36 -4.89 -3.61
N LEU A 100 9.39 -4.19 -4.21
CA LEU A 100 7.99 -4.56 -4.22
C LEU A 100 7.78 -5.98 -4.78
N ARG A 101 8.50 -6.32 -5.86
CA ARG A 101 8.46 -7.64 -6.49
C ARG A 101 9.04 -8.76 -5.63
N ASP A 102 9.98 -8.45 -4.75
CA ASP A 102 10.62 -9.40 -3.84
C ASP A 102 9.76 -9.67 -2.60
N ILE A 103 8.81 -8.78 -2.27
CA ILE A 103 7.90 -8.96 -1.13
C ILE A 103 6.96 -10.14 -1.43
N PRO A 104 6.86 -11.16 -0.54
CA PRO A 104 5.88 -12.22 -0.67
C PRO A 104 4.45 -11.65 -0.60
N VAL A 105 3.59 -12.09 -1.51
CA VAL A 105 2.17 -11.73 -1.53
C VAL A 105 1.36 -12.86 -0.93
N ASN A 106 0.62 -12.57 0.13
CA ASN A 106 -0.29 -13.49 0.80
C ASN A 106 -1.67 -12.83 0.91
N ASP A 107 -2.46 -12.92 -0.16
CA ASP A 107 -3.78 -12.29 -0.22
C ASP A 107 -4.67 -12.77 0.94
N SER A 108 -5.03 -11.85 1.81
CA SER A 108 -5.83 -12.10 3.00
C SER A 108 -7.26 -11.61 2.78
N GLU A 109 -8.20 -12.54 2.87
CA GLU A 109 -9.64 -12.26 2.75
C GLU A 109 -10.13 -11.27 3.82
N GLU A 110 -9.41 -11.12 4.94
CA GLU A 110 -9.69 -10.13 5.99
C GLU A 110 -9.74 -8.69 5.44
N TYR A 111 -8.98 -8.42 4.37
CA TYR A 111 -8.90 -7.10 3.72
C TYR A 111 -9.70 -7.05 2.42
N ASN A 112 -10.60 -7.99 2.18
CA ASN A 112 -11.54 -7.89 1.07
C ASN A 112 -12.62 -6.84 1.37
N LEU A 113 -12.29 -5.57 1.16
CA LEU A 113 -13.20 -4.47 1.49
C LEU A 113 -14.28 -4.23 0.41
N GLN A 114 -14.24 -4.94 -0.72
CA GLN A 114 -15.10 -4.73 -1.89
C GLN A 114 -16.46 -5.48 -1.86
N GLU A 115 -16.96 -5.83 -0.67
CA GLU A 115 -18.29 -6.46 -0.51
C GLU A 115 -19.46 -5.49 -0.70
#